data_AF-A0A2N2HBB1-F1
#
_entry.id   AF-A0A2N2HBB1-F1
#
_cell.length_a   1.000
_cell.length_b   1.000
_cell.length_c   1.000
_cell.angle_alpha   90.00
_cell.angle_beta   90.00
_cell.angle_gamma   90.00
#
_symmetry.space_group_name_H-M   'P 1'
#
loop_
_entity.id
_entity.type
_entity.pdbx_description
1 polymer ?
#
loop_
_entity_poly.entity_id
_entity_poly.type
_entity_poly.pdbx_seq_one_letter_code
_entity_poly.pdbx_strand_id
1 'polypeptide(L)' 'GFEVITKVPPILHTPLMSGSNAISGITLVGALISAGTQATVLTSVLGFIAVAFATVNVVGGFLVTHRMLRMFKKKE' A
#
# COMPACT_ATOMS: atom_id res chain seq x y z
N GLY A 1 -1.76 -4.27 16.92
CA GLY A 1 -2.01 -3.00 16.24
C GLY A 1 -2.02 -1.85 17.23
N PHE A 2 -3.11 -1.73 18.00
CA PHE A 2 -3.33 -0.65 18.97
C PHE A 2 -2.12 -0.37 19.88
N GLU A 3 -1.63 -1.38 20.61
CA GLU A 3 -0.50 -1.26 21.54
C GLU A 3 0.81 -0.75 20.91
N VAL A 4 0.99 -0.98 19.60
CA VAL A 4 2.17 -0.50 18.87
C VAL A 4 1.95 0.94 18.41
N ILE A 5 0.75 1.25 17.92
CA ILE A 5 0.38 2.59 17.42
C ILE A 5 0.37 3.62 18.55
N THR A 6 -0.08 3.24 19.75
CA THR A 6 -0.10 4.12 20.94
C THR A 6 1.29 4.53 21.42
N LYS A 7 2.34 3.81 21.04
CA LYS A 7 3.75 4.08 21.40
C LYS A 7 4.51 4.89 20.33
N VAL A 8 3.86 5.25 19.22
CA VAL A 8 4.49 6.01 18.13
C VAL A 8 4.58 7.49 18.53
N PRO A 9 5.75 8.15 18.42
CA PRO A 9 5.88 9.57 18.73
C PRO A 9 5.07 10.44 17.75
N PRO A 10 4.55 11.61 18.17
CA PRO A 10 3.62 12.38 17.35
C PRO A 10 4.14 12.80 15.97
N ILE A 11 5.44 13.06 15.88
CA ILE A 11 6.17 13.39 14.64
C ILE A 11 6.06 12.31 13.55
N LEU A 12 5.71 11.07 13.92
CA LEU A 12 5.61 9.96 12.99
C LEU A 12 4.15 9.60 12.62
N HIS A 13 3.12 10.31 13.08
CA HIS A 13 1.73 9.95 12.71
C HIS A 13 1.45 10.02 11.20
N THR A 14 1.97 11.04 10.52
CA THR A 14 1.80 11.18 9.06
C THR A 14 2.54 10.09 8.28
N PRO A 15 3.84 9.79 8.53
CA PRO A 15 4.48 8.66 7.88
C PRO A 15 3.89 7.31 8.31
N LEU A 16 3.37 7.17 9.53
CA LEU A 16 2.64 5.98 9.98
C LEU A 16 1.36 5.77 9.17
N MET A 17 0.59 6.83 8.93
CA MET A 17 -0.61 6.80 8.08
C MET A 17 -0.26 6.44 6.62
N SER A 18 0.81 7.01 6.08
CA SER A 18 1.30 6.66 4.74
C SER A 18 1.76 5.19 4.68
N GLY A 19 2.47 4.73 5.72
CA GLY A 19 2.96 3.35 5.81
C GLY A 19 1.84 2.33 5.93
N SER A 20 0.80 2.59 6.72
CA SER A 20 -0.37 1.71 6.80
C SER A 20 -1.15 1.67 5.49
N ASN A 21 -1.21 2.78 4.73
CA ASN A 21 -1.74 2.79 3.37
C ASN A 21 -0.88 1.99 2.38
N ALA A 22 0.45 2.00 2.51
CA ALA A 22 1.31 1.13 1.69
C ALA A 22 1.07 -0.36 1.97
N ILE A 23 0.82 -0.71 3.24
CA ILE A 23 0.54 -2.08 3.68
C ILE A 23 -0.84 -2.57 3.22
N SER A 24 -1.84 -1.69 3.13
CA SER A 24 -3.17 -2.06 2.60
C SER A 24 -3.12 -2.49 1.12
N GLY A 25 -2.02 -2.18 0.43
CA GLY A 25 -1.68 -2.72 -0.89
C GLY A 25 -1.58 -4.26 -0.96
N ILE A 26 -1.65 -4.98 0.16
CA ILE A 26 -1.85 -6.44 0.19
C ILE A 26 -3.08 -6.90 -0.62
N THR A 27 -4.04 -6.00 -0.86
CA THR A 27 -5.14 -6.17 -1.82
C THR A 27 -4.68 -6.65 -3.21
N LEU A 28 -3.43 -6.37 -3.61
CA LEU A 28 -2.81 -6.89 -4.83
C LEU A 28 -2.84 -8.42 -4.92
N VAL A 29 -2.65 -9.12 -3.79
CA VAL A 29 -2.71 -10.60 -3.76
C VAL A 29 -4.12 -11.07 -4.13
N GLY A 30 -5.15 -10.45 -3.56
CA GLY A 30 -6.54 -10.76 -3.90
C GLY A 30 -6.86 -10.44 -5.35
N ALA A 31 -6.35 -9.31 -5.87
CA ALA A 31 -6.51 -8.92 -7.26
C ALA A 31 -5.86 -9.93 -8.23
N LEU A 32 -4.66 -10.44 -7.92
CA LEU A 32 -3.97 -11.45 -8.72
C LEU A 32 -4.73 -12.78 -8.74
N ILE A 33 -5.21 -13.24 -7.58
CA ILE A 33 -6.02 -14.46 -7.50
C ILE A 33 -7.30 -14.31 -8.32
N SER A 34 -8.00 -13.18 -8.18
CA SER A 34 -9.23 -12.90 -8.92
C SER A 34 -9.00 -12.72 -10.42
N ALA A 35 -7.88 -12.12 -10.83
CA ALA A 35 -7.51 -11.98 -12.24
C ALA A 35 -7.01 -13.30 -12.85
N GLY A 36 -6.63 -14.29 -12.03
CA GLY A 36 -6.20 -15.61 -12.50
C GLY A 36 -7.35 -16.58 -12.77
N THR A 37 -8.53 -16.39 -12.17
CA THR A 37 -9.68 -17.29 -12.32
C THR A 37 -10.50 -17.07 -13.59
N GLN A 38 -10.38 -15.91 -14.25
CA GLN A 38 -10.86 -15.55 -15.61
C GLN A 38 -12.10 -16.30 -16.13
N ALA A 39 -13.21 -16.27 -15.40
CA ALA A 39 -14.43 -17.00 -15.78
C ALA A 39 -15.17 -16.38 -16.98
N THR A 40 -15.06 -15.06 -17.16
CA THR A 40 -15.73 -14.28 -18.22
C THR A 40 -14.85 -13.12 -18.71
N VAL A 41 -15.20 -12.52 -19.86
CA VAL A 41 -14.55 -11.31 -20.36
C VAL A 41 -14.67 -10.16 -19.36
N LEU A 42 -15.84 -9.99 -18.75
CA LEU A 42 -16.08 -8.95 -17.74
C LEU A 42 -15.16 -9.11 -16.52
N THR A 43 -15.05 -10.33 -15.98
CA THR A 43 -14.16 -10.61 -14.84
C THR A 43 -12.69 -10.41 -15.19
N SER A 44 -12.31 -10.64 -16.44
CA SER A 44 -10.92 -10.43 -16.90
C SER A 44 -10.58 -8.94 -16.97
N VAL A 45 -11.49 -8.11 -17.49
CA VAL A 45 -11.33 -6.65 -17.52
C VAL A 45 -11.30 -6.06 -16.11
N LEU A 46 -12.22 -6.49 -15.24
CA LEU A 46 -12.24 -6.05 -13.84
C LEU A 46 -11.00 -6.51 -13.08
N GLY A 47 -10.52 -7.73 -13.31
CA GLY A 47 -9.28 -8.24 -12.74
C GLY A 47 -8.07 -7.43 -13.16
N PHE A 48 -7.96 -7.06 -14.43
CA PHE A 48 -6.90 -6.18 -14.92
C PHE A 48 -6.93 -4.81 -14.24
N ILE A 49 -8.11 -4.18 -14.14
CA ILE A 49 -8.29 -2.89 -13.46
C ILE A 49 -7.94 -2.99 -11.97
N ALA A 50 -8.35 -4.08 -11.30
CA ALA A 50 -8.06 -4.32 -9.91
C ALA A 50 -6.55 -4.45 -9.66
N VAL A 51 -5.83 -5.21 -10.49
CA VAL A 51 -4.37 -5.36 -10.40
C VAL A 51 -3.68 -4.01 -10.64
N ALA A 52 -4.14 -3.22 -11.62
CA ALA A 52 -3.57 -1.90 -11.89
C ALA A 52 -3.71 -0.97 -10.68
N PHE A 53 -4.91 -0.84 -10.10
CA PHE A 53 -5.13 0.02 -8.92
C PHE A 53 -4.39 -0.48 -7.68
N ALA A 54 -4.39 -1.79 -7.42
CA ALA A 54 -3.66 -2.36 -6.30
C ALA A 54 -2.14 -2.11 -6.44
N THR A 55 -1.61 -2.21 -7.67
CA THR A 55 -0.21 -1.89 -7.96
C THR A 55 0.11 -0.42 -7.69
N VAL A 56 -0.75 0.51 -8.14
CA VAL A 56 -0.60 1.94 -7.86
C VAL A 56 -0.61 2.23 -6.35
N ASN A 57 -1.48 1.56 -5.59
CA ASN A 57 -1.54 1.71 -4.14
C ASN A 57 -0.24 1.25 -3.45
N VAL A 58 0.25 0.04 -3.79
CA VAL A 58 1.52 -0.50 -3.25
C VAL A 58 2.68 0.42 -3.60
N VAL A 59 2.90 0.68 -4.89
CA VAL A 59 4.06 1.44 -5.36
C VAL A 59 4.03 2.88 -4.84
N GLY A 60 2.90 3.57 -4.99
CA GLY A 60 2.74 4.93 -4.51
C GLY A 60 2.88 5.04 -2.99
N GLY A 61 2.26 4.12 -2.25
CA GLY A 61 2.33 4.05 -0.79
C GLY A 61 3.77 3.90 -0.29
N PHE A 62 4.54 2.96 -0.84
CA PHE A 62 5.93 2.74 -0.43
C PHE A 62 6.85 3.89 -0.85
N LEU A 63 6.68 4.46 -2.04
CA LEU A 63 7.48 5.61 -2.50
C LEU A 63 7.29 6.85 -1.62
N VAL A 64 6.04 7.19 -1.31
CA VAL A 64 5.72 8.35 -0.46
C VAL A 64 6.22 8.12 0.96
N THR A 65 5.97 6.94 1.53
CA THR A 65 6.45 6.59 2.88
C THR A 65 7.97 6.66 2.96
N HIS A 66 8.67 6.14 1.96
CA HIS A 66 10.13 6.22 1.90
C HIS A 66 10.63 7.67 1.86
N ARG A 67 10.00 8.53 1.06
CA ARG A 67 10.34 9.96 0.99
C ARG A 67 10.11 10.67 2.33
N MET A 68 9.01 10.37 3.02
CA MET A 68 8.72 10.92 4.35
C MET A 68 9.75 10.48 5.39
N LEU A 69 10.07 9.18 5.44
CA LEU A 69 11.06 8.64 6.39
C LEU A 69 12.48 9.15 6.13
N ARG A 70 12.81 9.49 4.88
CA ARG A 70 14.11 10.09 4.52
C ARG A 70 14.35 11.43 5.21
N MET A 71 13.29 12.17 5.56
CA MET A 71 13.39 13.46 6.26
C MET A 71 13.90 13.33 7.70
N PHE A 72 13.87 12.13 8.28
CA PHE A 72 14.35 11.84 9.63
C PHE A 72 15.78 11.30 9.67
N LYS A 73 16.38 10.99 8.51
CA LYS A 73 17.81 10.64 8.45
C LYS A 73 18.63 11.92 8.61
N LYS A 74 19.64 11.90 9.49
CA LYS A 74 20.65 12.97 9.52
C LYS A 74 21.29 13.06 8.15
N LYS A 75 21.40 14.28 7.60
CA LYS A 75 22.25 14.55 6.45
C LYS A 75 23.68 14.23 6.88
N GLU A 76 24.29 13.25 6.22
CA GLU A 76 25.76 13.22 6.12
C GLU A 76 26.21 14.42 5.29
#